data_AF-A0A969ZKP0-F1
#
_entry.id   AF-A0A969ZKP0-F1
#
_cell.length_a   1.000
_cell.length_b   1.000
_cell.length_c   1.000
_cell.angle_alpha   90.00
_cell.angle_beta   90.00
_cell.angle_gamma   90.00
#
_symmetry.space_group_name_H-M   'P 1'
#
loop_
_entity.id
_entity.type
_entity.pdbx_description
1 polymer ?
#
loop_
_entity_poly.entity_id
_entity_poly.type
_entity_poly.pdbx_seq_one_letter_code
_entity_poly.pdbx_strand_id
1 'polypeptide(L)'
;MLTLLFMTVIGATSCTNAQKEVDVKALFDLMPAEAFIMTDGDTPAELEEYMTVCDNENRYLRLEFEDQVTWEMCYWDLKDGNKLIAVGYVGGFSYFLYSNGEIKSTSDFGVEEMHRSIENSIATNPYYNWIDFYVPRHGTTAYISVNRQDFLIYKWENEQFVQIRDYPTQNNTHQGLVEGFASALISADADRCLQYVDPSYAAYQCMEFFERNIEDFICDLIAGENEQGPIKPAKLGDIKTATYRYTPDDGFANHIILIKLNDGRSYTYYPSLVTIEIFEMRENGENGELITRIPYITGGIG
;
A
#
# COMPACT_ATOMS: atom_id res chain seq x y z
N MET A 1 1.50 1.76 -77.27
CA MET A 1 0.38 1.83 -76.31
C MET A 1 0.85 1.11 -75.06
N LEU A 2 1.19 1.88 -74.03
CA LEU A 2 1.82 1.41 -72.79
C LEU A 2 0.72 1.38 -71.72
N THR A 3 0.34 0.21 -71.23
CA THR A 3 -0.72 0.07 -70.22
C THR A 3 -0.07 -0.10 -68.85
N LEU A 4 -0.09 0.96 -68.05
CA LEU A 4 0.29 0.96 -66.63
C LEU A 4 -0.79 0.21 -65.84
N LEU A 5 -0.41 -0.84 -65.10
CA LEU A 5 -1.23 -1.47 -64.07
C LEU A 5 -0.86 -0.84 -62.73
N PHE A 6 -1.79 -0.06 -62.16
CA PHE A 6 -1.67 0.51 -60.83
C PHE A 6 -1.86 -0.59 -59.78
N MET A 7 -0.82 -0.85 -58.97
CA MET A 7 -0.97 -1.56 -57.70
C MET A 7 -1.53 -0.60 -56.65
N THR A 8 -2.77 -0.81 -56.23
CA THR A 8 -3.34 -0.19 -55.03
C THR A 8 -2.90 -1.00 -53.81
N VAL A 9 -1.89 -0.49 -53.08
CA VAL A 9 -1.61 -0.93 -51.72
C VAL A 9 -2.66 -0.30 -50.83
N ILE A 10 -3.65 -1.07 -50.40
CA ILE A 10 -4.56 -0.68 -49.31
C ILE A 10 -3.75 -0.82 -48.03
N GLY A 11 -3.12 0.27 -47.61
CA GLY A 11 -2.54 0.38 -46.27
C GLY A 11 -3.68 0.32 -45.26
N ALA A 12 -3.75 -0.75 -44.48
CA ALA A 12 -4.55 -0.78 -43.27
C ALA A 12 -3.94 0.22 -42.28
N THR A 13 -4.50 1.43 -42.23
CA THR A 13 -4.29 2.34 -41.11
C THR A 13 -4.99 1.74 -39.91
N SER A 14 -4.25 1.03 -39.05
CA SER A 14 -4.69 0.80 -37.69
C SER A 14 -4.76 2.18 -37.03
N CYS A 15 -5.98 2.71 -36.90
CA CYS A 15 -6.26 3.84 -36.02
C CYS A 15 -5.99 3.37 -34.59
N THR A 16 -4.73 3.38 -34.16
CA THR A 16 -4.41 3.55 -32.75
C THR A 16 -4.91 4.96 -32.42
N ASN A 17 -6.14 5.04 -31.89
CA ASN A 17 -6.59 6.24 -31.21
C ASN A 17 -5.61 6.46 -30.06
N ALA A 18 -4.60 7.30 -30.30
CA ALA A 18 -3.76 7.81 -29.23
C ALA A 18 -4.70 8.62 -28.34
N GLN A 19 -5.16 7.99 -27.25
CA GLN A 19 -5.90 8.68 -26.21
C GLN A 19 -5.03 9.84 -25.74
N LYS A 20 -5.61 11.05 -25.71
CA LYS A 20 -4.89 12.23 -25.23
C LYS A 20 -4.33 11.91 -23.85
N GLU A 21 -3.07 12.28 -23.60
CA GLU A 21 -2.48 12.13 -22.27
C GLU A 21 -3.36 12.90 -21.27
N VAL A 22 -4.00 12.16 -20.36
CA VAL A 22 -4.90 12.69 -19.33
C VAL A 22 -4.18 12.54 -17.99
N ASP A 23 -3.98 13.65 -17.30
CA ASP A 23 -3.35 13.71 -15.98
C ASP A 23 -4.38 13.51 -14.85
N VAL A 24 -3.91 13.51 -13.59
CA VAL A 24 -4.79 13.21 -12.45
C VAL A 24 -5.90 14.26 -12.29
N LYS A 25 -5.59 15.54 -12.56
CA LYS A 25 -6.57 16.62 -12.51
C LYS A 25 -7.64 16.48 -13.59
N ALA A 26 -7.24 16.20 -14.82
CA ALA A 26 -8.19 16.01 -15.92
C ALA A 26 -9.06 14.76 -15.72
N LEU A 27 -8.54 13.71 -15.06
CA LEU A 27 -9.36 12.58 -14.64
C LEU A 27 -10.34 12.96 -13.53
N PHE A 28 -9.90 13.72 -12.52
CA PHE A 28 -10.76 14.24 -11.46
C PHE A 28 -11.93 15.04 -12.03
N ASP A 29 -11.66 15.92 -13.00
CA ASP A 29 -12.68 16.75 -13.66
C ASP A 29 -13.71 15.94 -14.49
N LEU A 30 -13.39 14.67 -14.79
CA LEU A 30 -14.26 13.73 -15.51
C LEU A 30 -14.96 12.73 -14.58
N MET A 31 -14.64 12.72 -13.28
CA MET A 31 -15.19 11.73 -12.36
C MET A 31 -16.71 11.87 -12.26
N PRO A 32 -17.43 10.74 -12.25
CA PRO A 32 -18.87 10.76 -12.09
C PRO A 32 -19.26 11.03 -10.63
N ALA A 33 -20.49 11.47 -10.38
CA ALA A 33 -20.95 11.88 -9.05
C ALA A 33 -20.79 10.77 -8.00
N GLU A 34 -20.95 9.50 -8.38
CA GLU A 34 -20.74 8.35 -7.49
C GLU A 34 -19.29 8.20 -6.97
N ALA A 35 -18.33 8.95 -7.50
CA ALA A 35 -16.97 8.99 -6.96
C ALA A 35 -16.84 9.86 -5.71
N PHE A 36 -17.76 10.81 -5.50
CA PHE A 36 -17.70 11.83 -4.44
C PHE A 36 -18.53 11.47 -3.21
N ILE A 37 -18.63 10.16 -2.94
CA ILE A 37 -19.32 9.62 -1.77
C ILE A 37 -18.74 10.23 -0.49
N MET A 38 -19.62 10.66 0.42
CA MET A 38 -19.26 11.23 1.73
C MET A 38 -18.45 12.54 1.64
N THR A 39 -18.70 13.34 0.60
CA THR A 39 -18.17 14.70 0.46
C THR A 39 -19.30 15.74 0.45
N ASP A 40 -18.96 17.02 0.58
CA ASP A 40 -19.92 18.13 0.63
C ASP A 40 -20.47 18.56 -0.75
N GLY A 41 -20.01 17.93 -1.84
CA GLY A 41 -20.43 18.25 -3.21
C GLY A 41 -20.40 17.02 -4.12
N ASP A 42 -21.19 17.06 -5.19
CA ASP A 42 -21.33 15.91 -6.11
C ASP A 42 -20.59 16.14 -7.43
N THR A 43 -19.87 17.27 -7.56
CA THR A 43 -19.19 17.65 -8.80
C THR A 43 -17.75 18.10 -8.56
N PRO A 44 -16.83 17.87 -9.52
CA PRO A 44 -15.45 18.33 -9.40
C PRO A 44 -15.32 19.84 -9.19
N ALA A 45 -16.21 20.62 -9.80
CA ALA A 45 -16.20 22.08 -9.73
C ALA A 45 -16.56 22.63 -8.34
N GLU A 46 -17.44 21.95 -7.61
CA GLU A 46 -17.77 22.29 -6.22
C GLU A 46 -16.64 21.88 -5.26
N LEU A 47 -15.93 20.80 -5.60
CA LEU A 47 -14.92 20.21 -4.73
C LEU A 47 -13.51 20.78 -4.93
N GLU A 48 -13.29 21.58 -5.98
CA GLU A 48 -11.97 22.11 -6.34
C GLU A 48 -11.36 22.97 -5.23
N GLU A 49 -12.18 23.66 -4.42
CA GLU A 49 -11.69 24.48 -3.31
C GLU A 49 -11.06 23.69 -2.16
N TYR A 50 -11.41 22.40 -2.02
CA TYR A 50 -10.87 21.51 -1.00
C TYR A 50 -9.58 20.80 -1.43
N MET A 51 -9.09 21.05 -2.65
CA MET A 51 -7.91 20.37 -3.18
C MET A 51 -6.63 20.86 -2.51
N THR A 52 -6.02 20.00 -1.68
CA THR A 52 -4.78 20.32 -0.98
C THR A 52 -3.54 19.71 -1.62
N VAL A 53 -3.70 18.65 -2.41
CA VAL A 53 -2.61 18.04 -3.19
C VAL A 53 -3.09 17.71 -4.60
N CYS A 54 -2.32 18.13 -5.60
CA CYS A 54 -2.47 17.70 -6.99
C CYS A 54 -1.07 17.39 -7.55
N ASP A 55 -0.66 16.14 -7.42
CA ASP A 55 0.66 15.66 -7.80
C ASP A 55 0.57 14.85 -9.10
N ASN A 56 0.82 15.51 -10.23
CA ASN A 56 0.81 14.86 -11.53
C ASN A 56 1.95 13.84 -11.71
N GLU A 57 3.08 14.02 -11.03
CA GLU A 57 4.25 13.13 -11.14
C GLU A 57 3.92 11.77 -10.52
N ASN A 58 3.35 11.80 -9.31
CA ASN A 58 2.90 10.60 -8.60
C ASN A 58 1.45 10.21 -8.91
N ARG A 59 0.78 10.93 -9.81
CA ARG A 59 -0.59 10.64 -10.28
C ARG A 59 -1.62 10.66 -9.17
N TYR A 60 -1.40 11.51 -8.17
CA TYR A 60 -2.09 11.50 -6.90
C TYR A 60 -2.81 12.83 -6.66
N LEU A 61 -4.01 12.77 -6.11
CA LEU A 61 -4.81 13.93 -5.75
C LEU A 61 -5.45 13.72 -4.37
N ARG A 62 -5.49 14.78 -3.55
CA ARG A 62 -6.16 14.78 -2.26
C ARG A 62 -7.04 16.02 -2.10
N LEU A 63 -8.24 15.79 -1.59
CA LEU A 63 -9.11 16.81 -1.01
C LEU A 63 -9.08 16.67 0.52
N GLU A 64 -9.07 17.80 1.23
CA GLU A 64 -9.22 17.86 2.69
C GLU A 64 -10.38 18.79 3.05
N PHE A 65 -11.33 18.26 3.82
CA PHE A 65 -12.52 18.98 4.28
C PHE A 65 -12.32 19.53 5.71
N GLU A 66 -13.18 20.46 6.14
CA GLU A 66 -13.04 21.15 7.43
C GLU A 66 -13.04 20.22 8.66
N ASP A 67 -13.65 19.04 8.53
CA ASP A 67 -13.77 18.02 9.58
C ASP A 67 -12.64 16.97 9.55
N GLN A 68 -11.56 17.25 8.80
CA GLN A 68 -10.41 16.34 8.59
C GLN A 68 -10.78 15.05 7.83
N VAL A 69 -11.94 15.00 7.20
CA VAL A 69 -12.24 13.96 6.21
C VAL A 69 -11.33 14.17 5.01
N THR A 70 -10.80 13.07 4.49
CA THR A 70 -9.99 13.06 3.27
C THR A 70 -10.71 12.29 2.18
N TRP A 71 -10.59 12.81 0.97
CA TRP A 71 -10.91 12.11 -0.27
C TRP A 71 -9.66 12.08 -1.12
N GLU A 72 -9.29 10.90 -1.60
CA GLU A 72 -8.01 10.68 -2.26
C GLU A 72 -8.19 9.90 -3.55
N MET A 73 -7.34 10.18 -4.53
CA MET A 73 -7.39 9.53 -5.83
C MET A 73 -6.00 9.29 -6.39
N CYS A 74 -5.82 8.14 -7.05
CA CYS A 74 -4.68 7.89 -7.91
C CYS A 74 -5.08 7.09 -9.15
N TYR A 75 -4.15 6.88 -10.08
CA TYR A 75 -4.41 6.00 -11.23
C TYR A 75 -3.18 5.21 -11.72
N TRP A 76 -3.45 4.08 -12.35
CA TRP A 76 -2.50 3.24 -13.08
C TRP A 76 -2.74 3.35 -14.58
N ASP A 77 -1.66 3.41 -15.36
CA ASP A 77 -1.77 3.27 -16.82
C ASP A 77 -1.89 1.80 -17.20
N LEU A 78 -2.84 1.51 -18.07
CA LEU A 78 -3.01 0.20 -18.69
C LEU A 78 -2.26 0.15 -20.03
N LYS A 79 -1.84 -1.04 -20.44
CA LYS A 79 -1.06 -1.30 -21.66
C LYS A 79 -1.81 -0.90 -22.93
N ASP A 80 -3.13 -0.89 -22.89
CA ASP A 80 -3.99 -0.47 -23.99
C ASP A 80 -4.24 1.05 -24.04
N GLY A 81 -3.64 1.81 -23.12
CA GLY A 81 -3.77 3.27 -23.01
C GLY A 81 -4.93 3.74 -22.13
N ASN A 82 -5.77 2.82 -21.64
CA ASN A 82 -6.78 3.12 -20.63
C ASN A 82 -6.14 3.40 -19.27
N LYS A 83 -6.93 3.89 -18.31
CA LYS A 83 -6.46 4.14 -16.94
C LYS A 83 -7.38 3.51 -15.92
N LEU A 84 -6.82 2.81 -14.94
CA LEU A 84 -7.55 2.36 -13.75
C LEU A 84 -7.40 3.43 -12.68
N ILE A 85 -8.50 3.90 -12.13
CA ILE A 85 -8.56 4.97 -11.12
C ILE A 85 -9.00 4.35 -9.81
N ALA A 86 -8.27 4.60 -8.74
CA ALA A 86 -8.72 4.32 -7.38
C ALA A 86 -9.17 5.62 -6.72
N VAL A 87 -10.25 5.52 -5.95
CA VAL A 87 -10.72 6.57 -5.06
C VAL A 87 -10.82 5.97 -3.65
N GLY A 88 -10.20 6.62 -2.69
CA GLY A 88 -10.30 6.33 -1.26
C GLY A 88 -11.06 7.42 -0.53
N TYR A 89 -11.91 7.02 0.40
CA TYR A 89 -12.68 7.92 1.26
C TYR A 89 -12.92 7.25 2.61
N VAL A 90 -13.48 7.99 3.56
CA VAL A 90 -13.74 7.47 4.91
C VAL A 90 -14.63 6.22 4.85
N GLY A 91 -14.08 5.10 5.31
CA GLY A 91 -14.77 3.82 5.42
C GLY A 91 -14.90 3.04 4.10
N GLY A 92 -14.24 3.44 3.01
CA GLY A 92 -14.37 2.71 1.76
C GLY A 92 -13.44 3.15 0.63
N PHE A 93 -13.57 2.44 -0.48
CA PHE A 93 -12.88 2.75 -1.73
C PHE A 93 -13.69 2.27 -2.92
N SER A 94 -13.45 2.90 -4.05
CA SER A 94 -14.08 2.60 -5.33
C SER A 94 -13.05 2.62 -6.44
N TYR A 95 -13.29 1.81 -7.47
CA TYR A 95 -12.47 1.78 -8.67
C TYR A 95 -13.27 2.14 -9.92
N PHE A 96 -12.61 2.85 -10.83
CA PHE A 96 -13.18 3.28 -12.09
C PHE A 96 -12.22 3.03 -13.25
N LEU A 97 -12.75 2.64 -14.39
CA LEU A 97 -12.01 2.49 -15.64
C LEU A 97 -12.27 3.72 -16.52
N TYR A 98 -11.21 4.44 -16.85
CA TYR A 98 -11.22 5.46 -17.88
C TYR A 98 -10.86 4.84 -19.23
N SER A 99 -11.81 4.87 -20.17
CA SER A 99 -11.62 4.37 -21.53
C SER A 99 -12.37 5.21 -22.55
N ASN A 100 -11.70 5.55 -23.66
CA ASN A 100 -12.27 6.32 -24.76
C ASN A 100 -12.96 7.64 -24.34
N GLY A 101 -12.46 8.30 -23.29
CA GLY A 101 -13.04 9.56 -22.79
C GLY A 101 -14.17 9.40 -21.77
N GLU A 102 -14.56 8.17 -21.43
CA GLU A 102 -15.60 7.88 -20.43
C GLU A 102 -14.99 7.23 -19.18
N ILE A 103 -15.56 7.52 -18.01
CA ILE A 103 -15.23 6.88 -16.73
C ILE A 103 -16.42 6.04 -16.28
N LYS A 104 -16.18 4.76 -15.93
CA LYS A 104 -17.21 3.83 -15.42
C LYS A 104 -16.68 3.05 -14.24
N SER A 105 -17.52 2.78 -13.25
CA SER A 105 -17.15 1.91 -12.13
C SER A 105 -16.75 0.52 -12.61
N THR A 106 -15.76 -0.10 -11.94
CA THR A 106 -15.29 -1.46 -12.23
C THR A 106 -14.94 -2.18 -10.93
N SER A 107 -15.08 -3.51 -10.95
CA SER A 107 -14.59 -4.44 -9.92
C SER A 107 -13.54 -5.42 -10.46
N ASP A 108 -13.04 -5.18 -11.67
CA ASP A 108 -12.01 -5.99 -12.33
C ASP A 108 -10.62 -5.75 -11.71
N PHE A 109 -9.55 -6.21 -12.36
CA PHE A 109 -8.16 -5.95 -11.95
C PHE A 109 -7.81 -6.46 -10.53
N GLY A 110 -8.56 -7.43 -10.00
CA GLY A 110 -8.37 -7.96 -8.64
C GLY A 110 -9.16 -7.22 -7.55
N VAL A 111 -9.94 -6.19 -7.90
CA VAL A 111 -10.72 -5.39 -6.94
C VAL A 111 -11.79 -6.22 -6.23
N GLU A 112 -12.48 -7.13 -6.93
CA GLU A 112 -13.43 -8.05 -6.29
C GLU A 112 -12.75 -8.92 -5.20
N GLU A 113 -11.53 -9.38 -5.45
CA GLU A 113 -10.76 -10.16 -4.46
C GLU A 113 -10.30 -9.30 -3.29
N MET A 114 -10.04 -7.99 -3.49
CA MET A 114 -9.76 -7.06 -2.40
C MET A 114 -10.95 -6.96 -1.45
N HIS A 115 -12.16 -6.74 -1.96
CA HIS A 115 -13.37 -6.71 -1.15
C HIS A 115 -13.61 -8.05 -0.42
N ARG A 116 -13.47 -9.17 -1.14
CA ARG A 116 -13.59 -10.51 -0.54
C ARG A 116 -12.57 -10.74 0.57
N SER A 117 -11.35 -10.25 0.43
CA SER A 117 -10.31 -10.39 1.46
C SER A 117 -10.61 -9.55 2.71
N ILE A 118 -11.27 -8.40 2.56
CA ILE A 118 -11.74 -7.62 3.71
C ILE A 118 -12.83 -8.40 4.46
N GLU A 119 -13.83 -8.93 3.75
CA GLU A 119 -14.89 -9.73 4.35
C GLU A 119 -14.36 -10.97 5.07
N ASN A 120 -13.30 -11.59 4.53
CA ASN A 120 -12.66 -12.78 5.11
C ASN A 120 -11.49 -12.47 6.04
N SER A 121 -11.17 -11.20 6.29
CA SER A 121 -10.07 -10.84 7.19
C SER A 121 -10.35 -11.38 8.58
N ILE A 122 -9.31 -11.90 9.22
CA ILE A 122 -9.36 -12.36 10.61
C ILE A 122 -9.65 -11.23 11.60
N ALA A 123 -9.42 -9.98 11.20
CA ALA A 123 -9.72 -8.80 11.99
C ALA A 123 -11.17 -8.32 11.80
N THR A 124 -11.91 -8.84 10.82
CA THR A 124 -13.30 -8.45 10.58
C THR A 124 -14.22 -9.00 11.66
N ASN A 125 -15.10 -8.15 12.17
CA ASN A 125 -16.09 -8.48 13.19
C ASN A 125 -17.53 -8.38 12.61
N PRO A 126 -18.53 -9.03 13.23
CA PRO A 126 -19.91 -9.02 12.71
C PRO A 126 -20.66 -7.68 12.89
N TYR A 127 -20.00 -6.67 13.46
CA TYR A 127 -20.57 -5.36 13.75
C TYR A 127 -19.87 -4.28 12.92
N TYR A 128 -19.38 -3.24 13.61
CA TYR A 128 -18.77 -2.08 13.02
C TYR A 128 -17.29 -2.38 12.74
N ASN A 129 -16.90 -2.26 11.48
CA ASN A 129 -15.52 -2.42 11.04
C ASN A 129 -14.98 -1.08 10.55
N TRP A 130 -13.82 -0.69 11.04
CA TRP A 130 -13.02 0.40 10.49
C TRP A 130 -12.14 -0.12 9.37
N ILE A 131 -12.44 0.28 8.14
CA ILE A 131 -11.67 -0.05 6.95
C ILE A 131 -11.03 1.22 6.44
N ASP A 132 -9.70 1.29 6.52
CA ASP A 132 -8.92 2.40 5.99
C ASP A 132 -8.26 1.94 4.68
N PHE A 133 -8.62 2.57 3.55
CA PHE A 133 -7.95 2.37 2.27
C PHE A 133 -6.96 3.49 2.04
N TYR A 134 -5.68 3.15 1.93
CA TYR A 134 -4.62 4.11 1.68
C TYR A 134 -4.31 4.15 0.19
N VAL A 135 -4.81 5.19 -0.47
CA VAL A 135 -4.52 5.45 -1.88
C VAL A 135 -3.01 5.67 -2.04
N PRO A 136 -2.35 4.95 -2.97
CA PRO A 136 -0.91 5.07 -3.16
C PRO A 136 -0.53 6.49 -3.58
N ARG A 137 0.30 7.12 -2.76
CA ARG A 137 0.95 8.40 -3.10
C ARG A 137 2.32 8.18 -3.71
N HIS A 138 2.97 7.05 -3.39
CA HIS A 138 4.24 6.63 -3.95
C HIS A 138 4.14 5.19 -4.41
N GLY A 139 4.74 4.88 -5.57
CA GLY A 139 4.66 3.54 -6.15
C GLY A 139 3.26 3.19 -6.65
N THR A 140 2.94 1.89 -6.67
CA THR A 140 1.71 1.36 -7.28
C THR A 140 0.97 0.36 -6.40
N THR A 141 1.44 0.13 -5.18
CA THR A 141 0.91 -0.88 -4.25
C THR A 141 -0.21 -0.27 -3.43
N ALA A 142 -1.37 -0.92 -3.37
CA ALA A 142 -2.50 -0.48 -2.57
C ALA A 142 -2.51 -1.14 -1.18
N TYR A 143 -2.93 -0.40 -0.16
CA TYR A 143 -2.95 -0.87 1.23
C TYR A 143 -4.34 -0.71 1.84
N ILE A 144 -4.79 -1.74 2.56
CA ILE A 144 -6.05 -1.74 3.30
C ILE A 144 -5.76 -2.15 4.74
N SER A 145 -6.15 -1.33 5.70
CA SER A 145 -6.17 -1.68 7.12
C SER A 145 -7.59 -2.09 7.50
N VAL A 146 -7.72 -3.29 8.08
CA VAL A 146 -8.96 -3.81 8.65
C VAL A 146 -8.86 -3.75 10.18
N ASN A 147 -9.68 -2.90 10.79
CA ASN A 147 -9.71 -2.61 12.23
C ASN A 147 -8.34 -2.28 12.84
N ARG A 148 -7.36 -1.89 12.00
CA ARG A 148 -5.96 -1.67 12.38
C ARG A 148 -5.32 -2.89 13.07
N GLN A 149 -5.79 -4.08 12.72
CA GLN A 149 -5.35 -5.38 13.23
C GLN A 149 -4.91 -6.33 12.12
N ASP A 150 -5.34 -6.08 10.89
CA ASP A 150 -4.88 -6.79 9.69
C ASP A 150 -4.56 -5.77 8.59
N PHE A 151 -3.40 -5.93 7.95
CA PHE A 151 -2.89 -5.00 6.94
C PHE A 151 -2.73 -5.75 5.61
N LEU A 152 -3.70 -5.55 4.72
CA LEU A 152 -3.76 -6.20 3.43
C LEU A 152 -2.99 -5.36 2.40
N ILE A 153 -1.96 -5.95 1.78
CA ILE A 153 -1.07 -5.27 0.85
C ILE A 153 -1.20 -5.89 -0.54
N TYR A 154 -1.50 -5.07 -1.54
CA TYR A 154 -1.74 -5.51 -2.92
C TYR A 154 -0.77 -4.85 -3.89
N LYS A 155 0.15 -5.64 -4.46
CA LYS A 155 1.05 -5.17 -5.50
C LYS A 155 0.32 -5.10 -6.83
N TRP A 156 0.65 -4.09 -7.63
CA TRP A 156 0.20 -4.01 -9.01
C TRP A 156 1.14 -4.83 -9.91
N GLU A 157 0.67 -5.98 -10.37
CA GLU A 157 1.44 -6.91 -11.19
C GLU A 157 0.64 -7.36 -12.40
N ASN A 158 1.22 -7.22 -13.60
CA ASN A 158 0.59 -7.65 -14.86
C ASN A 158 -0.85 -7.09 -15.05
N GLU A 159 -1.08 -5.84 -14.66
CA GLU A 159 -2.39 -5.17 -14.68
C GLU A 159 -3.42 -5.83 -13.76
N GLN A 160 -3.01 -6.37 -12.62
CA GLN A 160 -3.90 -6.85 -11.58
C GLN A 160 -3.30 -6.59 -10.20
N PHE A 161 -4.17 -6.36 -9.21
CA PHE A 161 -3.80 -6.36 -7.81
C PHE A 161 -3.61 -7.79 -7.32
N VAL A 162 -2.40 -8.08 -6.84
CA VAL A 162 -2.02 -9.37 -6.27
C VAL A 162 -1.64 -9.15 -4.81
N GLN A 163 -2.36 -9.82 -3.92
CA GLN A 163 -2.08 -9.71 -2.49
C GLN A 163 -0.76 -10.39 -2.13
N ILE A 164 0.08 -9.70 -1.36
CA ILE A 164 1.22 -10.32 -0.70
C ILE A 164 0.68 -11.09 0.52
N ARG A 165 1.09 -12.35 0.69
CA ARG A 165 0.62 -13.23 1.79
C ARG A 165 1.78 -13.93 2.50
N ASP A 166 2.94 -13.27 2.57
CA ASP A 166 4.14 -13.84 3.19
C ASP A 166 4.03 -13.85 4.73
N TYR A 167 3.33 -12.85 5.29
CA TYR A 167 3.05 -12.72 6.72
C TYR A 167 1.67 -12.07 6.94
N PRO A 168 0.91 -12.43 7.99
CA PRO A 168 1.18 -13.47 8.99
C PRO A 168 0.96 -14.90 8.47
N THR A 169 1.64 -15.87 9.09
CA THR A 169 1.51 -17.32 8.80
C THR A 169 0.57 -18.01 9.79
N GLN A 170 0.25 -19.29 9.59
CA GLN A 170 -0.61 -20.04 10.52
C GLN A 170 0.01 -20.23 11.92
N ASN A 171 1.34 -20.28 12.04
CA ASN A 171 2.05 -20.56 13.30
C ASN A 171 3.07 -19.43 13.59
N ASN A 172 2.57 -18.26 13.96
CA ASN A 172 3.46 -17.13 14.17
C ASN A 172 4.23 -17.23 15.48
N THR A 173 5.52 -16.90 15.41
CA THR A 173 6.42 -16.81 16.56
C THR A 173 7.24 -15.54 16.42
N HIS A 174 7.77 -15.00 17.52
CA HIS A 174 8.69 -13.85 17.46
C HIS A 174 9.93 -14.16 16.60
N GLN A 175 10.43 -15.40 16.65
CA GLN A 175 11.50 -15.84 15.76
C GLN A 175 11.09 -15.75 14.27
N GLY A 176 9.95 -16.34 13.91
CA GLY A 176 9.47 -16.34 12.52
C GLY A 176 9.19 -14.94 11.98
N LEU A 177 8.68 -14.05 12.84
CA LEU A 177 8.50 -12.63 12.54
C LEU A 177 9.84 -11.96 12.17
N VAL A 178 10.84 -12.04 13.05
CA VAL A 178 12.10 -11.31 12.87
C VAL A 178 12.96 -11.92 11.76
N GLU A 179 12.93 -13.25 11.60
CA GLU A 179 13.61 -13.95 10.51
C GLU A 179 12.98 -13.65 9.14
N GLY A 180 11.64 -13.59 9.08
CA GLY A 180 10.91 -13.18 7.88
C GLY A 180 11.19 -11.71 7.52
N PHE A 181 11.16 -10.81 8.49
CA PHE A 181 11.47 -9.39 8.28
C PHE A 181 12.92 -9.20 7.78
N ALA A 182 13.90 -9.89 8.38
CA ALA A 182 15.29 -9.86 7.90
C ALA A 182 15.41 -10.32 6.44
N SER A 183 14.63 -11.35 6.05
CA SER A 183 14.59 -11.83 4.67
C SER A 183 13.96 -10.81 3.71
N ALA A 184 12.88 -10.13 4.14
CA ALA A 184 12.24 -9.07 3.38
C ALA A 184 13.19 -7.88 3.15
N LEU A 185 13.95 -7.47 4.18
CA LEU A 185 14.96 -6.41 4.07
C LEU A 185 16.01 -6.72 2.99
N ILE A 186 16.49 -7.97 2.89
CA ILE A 186 17.46 -8.37 1.85
C ILE A 186 16.85 -8.32 0.45
N SER A 187 15.55 -8.61 0.32
CA SER A 187 14.86 -8.53 -0.98
C SER A 187 14.66 -7.10 -1.48
N ALA A 188 14.97 -6.09 -0.66
CA ALA A 188 14.76 -4.67 -0.93
C ALA A 188 13.32 -4.34 -1.36
N ASP A 189 12.34 -5.05 -0.79
CA ASP A 189 10.93 -4.90 -1.09
C ASP A 189 10.21 -4.28 0.12
N ALA A 190 10.03 -2.96 0.08
CA ALA A 190 9.44 -2.20 1.19
C ALA A 190 8.01 -2.65 1.52
N ASP A 191 7.23 -3.04 0.51
CA ASP A 191 5.85 -3.53 0.68
C ASP A 191 5.82 -4.83 1.47
N ARG A 192 6.75 -5.75 1.17
CA ARG A 192 6.92 -6.99 1.94
C ARG A 192 7.38 -6.71 3.36
N CYS A 193 8.33 -5.80 3.55
CA CYS A 193 8.79 -5.40 4.88
C CYS A 193 7.64 -4.92 5.75
N LEU A 194 6.71 -4.15 5.17
CA LEU A 194 5.57 -3.58 5.90
C LEU A 194 4.61 -4.65 6.45
N GLN A 195 4.52 -5.85 5.86
CA GLN A 195 3.69 -6.94 6.40
C GLN A 195 4.09 -7.35 7.82
N TYR A 196 5.36 -7.17 8.18
CA TYR A 196 5.90 -7.55 9.49
C TYR A 196 5.73 -6.45 10.55
N VAL A 197 5.25 -5.27 10.15
CA VAL A 197 5.02 -4.12 11.04
C VAL A 197 3.59 -4.19 11.57
N ASP A 198 3.43 -3.80 12.83
CA ASP A 198 2.12 -3.75 13.49
C ASP A 198 1.15 -2.88 12.68
N PRO A 199 -0.05 -3.38 12.31
CA PRO A 199 -0.97 -2.64 11.44
C PRO A 199 -1.39 -1.27 11.99
N SER A 200 -1.59 -1.15 13.31
CA SER A 200 -1.90 0.14 13.93
C SER A 200 -0.70 1.09 13.86
N TYR A 201 0.50 0.61 14.14
CA TYR A 201 1.73 1.39 14.05
C TYR A 201 2.02 1.83 12.61
N ALA A 202 1.85 0.94 11.63
CA ALA A 202 2.00 1.23 10.20
C ALA A 202 0.99 2.28 9.73
N ALA A 203 -0.28 2.19 10.15
CA ALA A 203 -1.29 3.19 9.83
C ALA A 203 -0.85 4.61 10.28
N TYR A 204 -0.46 4.77 11.54
CA TYR A 204 -0.10 6.08 12.07
C TYR A 204 1.28 6.57 11.60
N GLN A 205 2.31 5.74 11.72
CA GLN A 205 3.66 6.18 11.39
C GLN A 205 3.88 6.19 9.88
N CYS A 206 3.57 5.09 9.20
CA CYS A 206 3.90 4.97 7.79
C CYS A 206 2.89 5.71 6.90
N MET A 207 1.58 5.44 7.07
CA MET A 207 0.58 5.98 6.15
C MET A 207 0.32 7.47 6.40
N GLU A 208 0.23 7.90 7.65
CA GLU A 208 -0.02 9.31 8.00
C GLU A 208 1.30 10.12 8.07
N PHE A 209 2.23 9.79 8.98
CA PHE A 209 3.41 10.63 9.23
C PHE A 209 4.45 10.62 8.10
N PHE A 210 4.77 9.45 7.53
CA PHE A 210 5.64 9.35 6.35
C PHE A 210 4.88 9.56 5.03
N GLU A 211 3.61 9.97 5.09
CA GLU A 211 2.75 10.20 3.92
C GLU A 211 2.81 9.05 2.89
N ARG A 212 2.85 7.79 3.39
CA ARG A 212 2.91 6.55 2.59
C ARG A 212 4.23 6.34 1.84
N ASN A 213 5.30 7.02 2.23
CA ASN A 213 6.65 6.69 1.76
C ASN A 213 7.19 5.49 2.56
N ILE A 214 6.86 4.28 2.08
CA ILE A 214 7.14 3.03 2.79
C ILE A 214 8.64 2.76 2.91
N GLU A 215 9.43 3.03 1.85
CA GLU A 215 10.87 2.77 1.88
C GLU A 215 11.57 3.65 2.93
N ASP A 216 11.25 4.95 2.98
CA ASP A 216 11.81 5.85 3.99
C ASP A 216 11.38 5.45 5.40
N PHE A 217 10.10 5.10 5.58
CA PHE A 217 9.61 4.58 6.86
C PHE A 217 10.36 3.33 7.31
N ILE A 218 10.54 2.32 6.44
CA ILE A 218 11.26 1.10 6.82
C ILE A 218 12.73 1.42 7.11
N CYS A 219 13.38 2.29 6.34
CA CYS A 219 14.76 2.70 6.61
C CYS A 219 14.91 3.40 7.97
N ASP A 220 13.92 4.21 8.37
CA ASP A 220 13.87 4.83 9.70
C ASP A 220 13.52 3.84 10.81
N LEU A 221 12.63 2.89 10.54
CA LEU A 221 12.27 1.82 11.47
C LEU A 221 13.48 0.98 11.89
N ILE A 222 14.40 0.74 10.95
CA ILE A 222 15.63 -0.02 11.18
C ILE A 222 16.85 0.86 11.42
N ALA A 223 16.67 2.14 11.74
CA ALA A 223 17.77 3.01 12.13
C ALA A 223 18.41 2.52 13.45
N GLY A 224 19.69 2.84 13.61
CA GLY A 224 20.45 2.51 14.82
C GLY A 224 21.64 3.42 15.06
N GLU A 225 22.62 2.95 15.82
CA GLU A 225 23.83 3.66 16.18
C GLU A 225 25.08 2.78 16.02
N ASN A 226 26.18 3.37 15.59
CA ASN A 226 27.49 2.72 15.61
C ASN A 226 28.55 3.63 16.25
N GLU A 227 29.82 3.24 16.22
CA GLU A 227 30.92 4.04 16.80
C GLU A 227 31.05 5.46 16.22
N GLN A 228 30.43 5.76 15.07
CA GLN A 228 30.41 7.07 14.42
C GLN A 228 29.10 7.85 14.65
N GLY A 229 28.15 7.30 15.42
CA GLY A 229 26.85 7.89 15.72
C GLY A 229 25.69 7.23 14.95
N PRO A 230 24.56 7.94 14.78
CA PRO A 230 23.37 7.40 14.14
C PRO A 230 23.63 6.88 12.72
N ILE A 231 23.05 5.73 12.41
CA ILE A 231 23.22 5.02 11.15
C ILE A 231 21.88 4.44 10.69
N LYS A 232 21.59 4.60 9.39
CA LYS A 232 20.50 3.91 8.69
C LYS A 232 20.87 3.75 7.22
N PRO A 233 20.28 2.79 6.49
CA PRO A 233 20.33 2.80 5.02
C PRO A 233 19.64 4.06 4.47
N ALA A 234 20.08 4.55 3.31
CA ALA A 234 19.36 5.63 2.62
C ALA A 234 18.20 5.08 1.78
N LYS A 235 18.28 3.80 1.39
CA LYS A 235 17.25 3.01 0.71
C LYS A 235 17.50 1.54 0.99
N LEU A 236 16.50 0.67 0.83
CA LEU A 236 16.66 -0.76 1.17
C LEU A 236 17.71 -1.46 0.30
N GLY A 237 17.89 -1.01 -0.94
CA GLY A 237 18.95 -1.51 -1.83
C GLY A 237 20.39 -1.27 -1.34
N ASP A 238 20.59 -0.44 -0.31
CA ASP A 238 21.90 -0.23 0.32
C ASP A 238 22.26 -1.33 1.33
N ILE A 239 21.30 -2.17 1.72
CA ILE A 239 21.50 -3.28 2.65
C ILE A 239 22.20 -4.42 1.89
N LYS A 240 23.42 -4.74 2.32
CA LYS A 240 24.20 -5.86 1.78
C LYS A 240 23.75 -7.19 2.38
N THR A 241 23.54 -7.21 3.69
CA THR A 241 23.05 -8.39 4.43
C THR A 241 22.24 -7.94 5.64
N ALA A 242 21.14 -8.64 5.94
CA ALA A 242 20.40 -8.54 7.19
C ALA A 242 20.27 -9.95 7.79
N THR A 243 20.95 -10.21 8.91
CA THR A 243 21.02 -11.57 9.48
C THR A 243 20.33 -11.62 10.83
N TYR A 244 19.26 -12.41 10.93
CA TYR A 244 18.60 -12.72 12.20
C TYR A 244 19.53 -13.49 13.14
N ARG A 245 19.51 -13.14 14.44
CA ARG A 245 20.10 -13.92 15.52
C ARG A 245 19.22 -13.89 16.77
N TYR A 246 19.32 -14.97 17.55
CA TYR A 246 18.73 -15.06 18.89
C TYR A 246 19.85 -14.94 19.94
N THR A 247 19.73 -13.99 20.86
CA THR A 247 20.74 -13.65 21.88
C THR A 247 20.08 -13.57 23.26
N PRO A 248 19.96 -14.68 24.01
CA PRO A 248 19.27 -14.68 25.31
C PRO A 248 20.06 -14.02 26.45
N ASP A 249 21.34 -13.69 26.22
CA ASP A 249 22.31 -13.31 27.26
C ASP A 249 22.61 -11.79 27.32
N ASP A 250 21.97 -10.97 26.47
CA ASP A 250 22.27 -9.53 26.35
C ASP A 250 21.38 -8.62 27.21
N GLY A 251 20.39 -9.18 27.93
CA GLY A 251 19.59 -8.46 28.92
C GLY A 251 18.68 -7.36 28.38
N PHE A 252 18.63 -7.16 27.06
CA PHE A 252 17.90 -6.07 26.39
C PHE A 252 16.85 -6.59 25.39
N ALA A 253 17.19 -7.53 24.49
CA ALA A 253 16.24 -8.13 23.55
C ALA A 253 16.74 -9.46 22.98
N ASN A 254 15.90 -10.49 23.03
CA ASN A 254 16.30 -11.84 22.63
C ASN A 254 16.41 -12.05 21.10
N HIS A 255 15.82 -11.17 20.28
CA HIS A 255 15.80 -11.28 18.83
C HIS A 255 16.44 -10.04 18.23
N ILE A 256 17.46 -10.21 17.39
CA ILE A 256 18.20 -9.11 16.77
C ILE A 256 18.40 -9.34 15.27
N ILE A 257 18.65 -8.26 14.54
CA ILE A 257 19.08 -8.30 13.13
C ILE A 257 20.42 -7.59 13.00
N LEU A 258 21.44 -8.30 12.52
CA LEU A 258 22.72 -7.70 12.15
C LEU A 258 22.64 -7.15 10.73
N ILE A 259 22.75 -5.83 10.60
CA ILE A 259 22.65 -5.13 9.32
C ILE A 259 24.05 -4.72 8.87
N LYS A 260 24.39 -5.04 7.63
CA LYS A 260 25.60 -4.56 6.96
C LYS A 260 25.19 -3.81 5.70
N LEU A 261 25.72 -2.61 5.55
CA LEU A 261 25.50 -1.77 4.37
C LEU A 261 26.56 -2.02 3.29
N ASN A 262 26.24 -1.63 2.06
CA ASN A 262 27.12 -1.79 0.90
C ASN A 262 28.46 -1.03 1.04
N ASP A 263 28.48 0.06 1.79
CA ASP A 263 29.68 0.86 2.08
C ASP A 263 30.59 0.25 3.17
N GLY A 264 30.20 -0.88 3.74
CA GLY A 264 30.97 -1.62 4.73
C GLY A 264 30.62 -1.30 6.19
N ARG A 265 29.81 -0.28 6.46
CA ARG A 265 29.29 -0.01 7.81
C ARG A 265 28.34 -1.13 8.26
N SER A 266 28.24 -1.35 9.56
CA SER A 266 27.34 -2.34 10.15
C SER A 266 26.87 -1.91 11.53
N TYR A 267 25.71 -2.39 11.92
CA TYR A 267 25.08 -2.13 13.21
C TYR A 267 24.10 -3.25 13.56
N THR A 268 23.63 -3.27 14.81
CA THR A 268 22.67 -4.26 15.31
C THR A 268 21.34 -3.57 15.52
N TYR A 269 20.29 -4.04 14.87
CA TYR A 269 18.92 -3.61 15.10
C TYR A 269 18.23 -4.52 16.11
N TYR A 270 17.65 -3.92 17.15
CA TYR A 270 16.86 -4.59 18.19
C TYR A 270 15.37 -4.25 18.00
N PRO A 271 14.60 -5.09 17.29
CA PRO A 271 13.18 -4.83 17.06
C PRO A 271 12.38 -4.79 18.36
N SER A 272 11.51 -3.80 18.48
CA SER A 272 10.45 -3.77 19.48
C SER A 272 9.29 -4.64 18.99
N LEU A 273 8.91 -5.63 19.80
CA LEU A 273 7.92 -6.65 19.43
C LEU A 273 6.65 -6.49 20.26
N VAL A 274 5.50 -6.56 19.60
CA VAL A 274 4.18 -6.68 20.22
C VAL A 274 3.54 -7.98 19.77
N THR A 275 2.51 -8.46 20.48
CA THR A 275 1.65 -9.54 20.01
C THR A 275 0.20 -9.06 20.05
N ILE A 276 -0.44 -9.02 18.89
CA ILE A 276 -1.88 -8.81 18.78
C ILE A 276 -2.58 -10.14 19.06
N GLU A 277 -3.54 -10.11 19.97
CA GLU A 277 -4.44 -11.22 20.24
C GLU A 277 -5.79 -10.96 19.56
N ILE A 278 -6.22 -11.87 18.69
CA ILE A 278 -7.50 -11.77 17.99
C ILE A 278 -8.45 -12.78 18.62
N PHE A 279 -9.60 -12.30 19.07
CA PHE A 279 -10.64 -13.09 19.74
C PHE A 279 -11.86 -13.22 18.84
N GLU A 280 -12.60 -14.31 19.03
CA GLU A 280 -13.96 -14.43 18.53
C GLU A 280 -14.81 -13.29 19.10
N MET A 281 -15.61 -12.63 18.27
CA MET A 281 -16.56 -11.62 18.73
C MET A 281 -17.93 -12.26 18.91
N ARG A 282 -18.45 -12.29 20.14
CA ARG A 282 -19.78 -12.86 20.45
C ARG A 282 -20.89 -11.86 20.17
N GLU A 283 -22.12 -12.37 20.01
CA GLU A 283 -23.33 -11.59 19.71
C GLU A 283 -23.71 -10.51 20.75
N ASN A 284 -23.07 -10.49 21.91
CA ASN A 284 -23.25 -9.48 22.95
C ASN A 284 -22.11 -8.42 22.98
N GLY A 285 -21.17 -8.47 22.02
CA GLY A 285 -20.00 -7.59 21.96
C GLY A 285 -18.87 -7.98 22.92
N GLU A 286 -18.94 -9.13 23.60
CA GLU A 286 -17.86 -9.65 24.43
C GLU A 286 -16.86 -10.49 23.61
N ASN A 287 -15.59 -10.46 24.01
CA ASN A 287 -14.58 -11.36 23.47
C ASN A 287 -14.90 -12.81 23.89
N GLY A 288 -14.98 -13.68 22.90
CA GLY A 288 -15.08 -15.12 23.02
C GLY A 288 -13.72 -15.80 23.10
N GLU A 289 -13.57 -16.92 22.42
CA GLU A 289 -12.31 -17.67 22.45
C GLU A 289 -11.21 -16.95 21.67
N LEU A 290 -9.96 -17.09 22.13
CA LEU A 290 -8.81 -16.60 21.40
C LEU A 290 -8.65 -17.39 20.09
N ILE A 291 -8.75 -16.71 18.96
CA ILE A 291 -8.58 -17.30 17.62
C ILE A 291 -7.10 -17.47 17.31
N THR A 292 -6.32 -16.39 17.48
CA THR A 292 -4.90 -16.39 17.10
C THR A 292 -4.09 -15.33 17.84
N ARG A 293 -2.77 -15.52 17.85
CA ARG A 293 -1.77 -14.56 18.33
C ARG A 293 -0.82 -14.25 17.20
N ILE A 294 -0.65 -12.97 16.90
CA ILE A 294 0.19 -12.54 15.80
C ILE A 294 1.20 -11.52 16.35
N PRO A 295 2.49 -11.89 16.40
CA PRO A 295 3.54 -10.96 16.76
C PRO A 295 3.77 -9.94 15.64
N TYR A 296 4.20 -8.73 15.97
CA TYR A 296 4.53 -7.68 15.00
C TYR A 296 5.67 -6.80 15.51
N ILE A 297 6.32 -6.08 14.59
CA ILE A 297 7.31 -5.05 14.89
C ILE A 297 6.61 -3.70 15.08
N THR A 298 6.88 -3.00 16.17
CA THR A 298 6.31 -1.66 16.48
C THR A 298 7.36 -0.55 16.55
N GLY A 299 8.60 -0.87 16.20
CA GLY A 299 9.73 0.03 16.37
C GLY A 299 11.01 -0.75 16.54
N GLY A 300 12.06 -0.05 16.96
CA GLY A 300 13.26 -0.68 17.47
C GLY A 300 14.22 0.36 18.00
N ILE A 301 15.23 -0.13 18.68
CA ILE A 301 16.42 0.63 19.03
C ILE A 301 17.56 -0.07 18.29
N GLY A 302 18.47 0.67 17.70
CA GLY A 302 19.66 0.12 17.06
C GLY A 302 20.89 0.94 17.40
#